data_AF-A0A2H6NGX5-F1
#
_entry.id   AF-A0A2H6NGX5-F1
#
_cell.length_a   1.000
_cell.length_b   1.000
_cell.length_c   1.000
_cell.angle_alpha   90.00
_cell.angle_beta   90.00
_cell.angle_gamma   90.00
#
_symmetry.space_group_name_H-M   'P 1'
#
loop_
_entity.id
_entity.type
_entity.pdbx_description
1 polymer ?
#
loop_
_entity_poly.entity_id
_entity_poly.type
_entity_poly.pdbx_seq_one_letter_code
_entity_poly.pdbx_strand_id
1 'polypeptide(L)'
;PMVAQRTSLANKSGPMIKKAPGGIGEDESAELIQQINALKMTVEDLEKERDFYFGKLRNIELICQENEGESEPVLQRIVEILYATDEGFVIPDEGAPPEEQEEY
;
A
#
# COMPACT_ATOMS: atom_id res chain seq x y z
N PRO A 1 -81.34 -32.35 -2.35
CA PRO A 1 -81.52 -31.57 -3.60
C PRO A 1 -80.18 -31.07 -4.14
N MET A 2 -79.78 -31.59 -5.31
CA MET A 2 -78.68 -31.08 -6.14
C MET A 2 -79.03 -29.71 -6.72
N VAL A 3 -78.04 -28.81 -6.88
CA VAL A 3 -77.67 -28.20 -8.18
C VAL A 3 -76.18 -27.81 -8.11
N ALA A 4 -75.43 -28.25 -9.12
CA ALA A 4 -74.08 -27.80 -9.44
C ALA A 4 -74.14 -26.80 -10.59
N GLN A 5 -73.24 -25.82 -10.63
CA GLN A 5 -72.77 -25.27 -11.91
C GLN A 5 -71.35 -24.66 -11.80
N ARG A 6 -70.49 -25.17 -12.69
CA ARG A 6 -69.12 -24.74 -13.06
C ARG A 6 -69.23 -23.39 -13.82
N THR A 7 -68.23 -22.50 -13.99
CA THR A 7 -66.84 -22.58 -14.51
C THR A 7 -66.23 -21.17 -14.36
N SER A 8 -64.92 -20.99 -14.12
CA SER A 8 -63.97 -20.56 -15.18
C SER A 8 -62.58 -20.33 -14.57
N LEU A 9 -61.54 -20.86 -15.23
CA LEU A 9 -60.12 -20.64 -14.92
C LEU A 9 -59.62 -19.40 -15.65
N ALA A 10 -58.90 -18.53 -14.95
CA ALA A 10 -57.94 -17.61 -15.57
C ALA A 10 -56.68 -17.53 -14.71
N ASN A 11 -55.74 -18.41 -15.03
CA ASN A 11 -54.34 -18.31 -14.65
C ASN A 11 -53.71 -17.08 -15.29
N LYS A 12 -53.20 -16.14 -14.49
CA LYS A 12 -52.11 -15.22 -14.89
C LYS A 12 -51.22 -14.94 -13.67
N SER A 13 -50.09 -15.65 -13.65
CA SER A 13 -48.72 -15.14 -13.43
C SER A 13 -48.64 -13.72 -12.84
N GLY A 14 -48.03 -13.40 -11.72
CA GLY A 14 -47.05 -14.02 -10.81
C GLY A 14 -46.51 -12.85 -9.96
N PRO A 15 -45.88 -13.08 -8.79
CA PRO A 15 -45.32 -11.98 -8.01
C PRO A 15 -44.07 -11.45 -8.71
N MET A 16 -44.10 -10.24 -9.27
CA MET A 16 -42.86 -9.55 -9.63
C MET A 16 -42.18 -9.06 -8.35
N ILE A 17 -41.35 -9.94 -7.79
CA ILE A 17 -40.20 -9.53 -7.00
C ILE A 17 -39.28 -8.77 -7.96
N LYS A 18 -39.38 -7.44 -7.99
CA LYS A 18 -38.31 -6.62 -8.57
C LYS A 18 -37.21 -6.51 -7.53
N LYS A 19 -36.36 -7.54 -7.46
CA LYS A 19 -35.01 -7.37 -6.91
C LYS A 19 -34.05 -7.26 -8.08
N ALA A 20 -33.59 -6.03 -8.32
CA ALA A 20 -32.29 -5.75 -8.90
C ALA A 20 -31.73 -4.54 -8.14
N PRO A 21 -30.91 -4.74 -7.10
CA PRO A 21 -30.12 -3.68 -6.49
C PRO A 21 -28.86 -3.55 -7.36
N GLY A 22 -28.97 -2.86 -8.48
CA GLY A 22 -27.85 -2.60 -9.39
C GLY A 22 -27.20 -1.26 -9.12
N GLY A 23 -26.93 -0.92 -7.85
CA GLY A 23 -26.43 0.42 -7.50
C GLY A 23 -25.70 0.49 -6.16
N ILE A 24 -25.20 -0.65 -5.65
CA ILE A 24 -24.37 -0.66 -4.44
C ILE A 24 -22.93 -1.09 -4.79
N GLY A 25 -22.77 -2.08 -5.67
CA GLY A 25 -21.45 -2.55 -6.09
C GLY A 25 -20.70 -1.62 -7.06
N GLU A 26 -21.40 -0.79 -7.84
CA GLU A 26 -20.75 0.22 -8.70
C GLU A 26 -20.24 1.41 -7.89
N ASP A 27 -20.99 1.85 -6.88
CA ASP A 27 -20.58 2.92 -5.96
C ASP A 27 -19.39 2.47 -5.09
N GLU A 28 -19.43 1.25 -4.54
CA GLU A 28 -18.30 0.66 -3.81
C GLU A 28 -17.06 0.51 -4.71
N SER A 29 -17.25 0.08 -5.97
CA SER A 29 -16.14 -0.01 -6.93
C SER A 29 -15.53 1.36 -7.25
N ALA A 30 -16.35 2.41 -7.37
CA ALA A 30 -15.88 3.76 -7.62
C ALA A 30 -15.10 4.33 -6.41
N GLU A 31 -15.60 4.10 -5.19
CA GLU A 31 -14.93 4.48 -3.95
C GLU A 31 -13.57 3.78 -3.80
N LEU A 32 -13.49 2.48 -4.09
CA LEU A 32 -12.24 1.73 -4.05
C LEU A 32 -11.22 2.25 -5.07
N ILE A 33 -11.67 2.60 -6.29
CA ILE A 33 -10.79 3.20 -7.31
C ILE A 33 -10.26 4.56 -6.82
N GLN A 34 -11.08 5.37 -6.18
CA GLN A 34 -10.65 6.65 -5.61
C GLN A 34 -9.62 6.45 -4.49
N GLN A 35 -9.81 5.47 -3.60
CA GLN A 35 -8.85 5.15 -2.56
C GLN A 35 -7.50 4.67 -3.15
N ILE A 36 -7.53 3.82 -4.18
CA ILE A 36 -6.32 3.36 -4.87
C ILE A 36 -5.56 4.56 -5.48
N ASN A 37 -6.26 5.49 -6.12
CA ASN A 37 -5.62 6.67 -6.71
C ASN A 37 -5.02 7.58 -5.64
N ALA A 38 -5.72 7.81 -4.52
CA ALA A 38 -5.20 8.59 -3.41
C ALA A 38 -3.94 7.96 -2.78
N LEU A 39 -3.96 6.64 -2.59
CA LEU A 39 -2.81 5.90 -2.08
C LEU A 39 -1.62 5.96 -3.04
N LYS A 40 -1.85 5.82 -4.35
CA LYS A 40 -0.79 5.96 -5.37
C LYS A 40 -0.11 7.33 -5.29
N MET A 41 -0.89 8.40 -5.21
CA MET A 41 -0.33 9.75 -5.06
C MET A 41 0.47 9.89 -3.76
N THR A 42 -0.03 9.32 -2.66
CA THR A 42 0.67 9.34 -1.37
C THR A 42 1.99 8.59 -1.45
N VAL A 43 2.02 7.43 -2.12
CA VAL A 43 3.27 6.66 -2.33
C VAL A 43 4.25 7.47 -3.17
N GLU A 44 3.83 8.07 -4.29
CA GLU A 44 4.70 8.91 -5.12
C GLU A 44 5.31 10.08 -4.34
N ASP A 45 4.55 10.71 -3.45
CA ASP A 45 5.05 11.81 -2.64
C ASP A 45 6.00 11.32 -1.54
N LEU A 46 5.70 10.19 -0.89
CA LEU A 46 6.60 9.55 0.07
C LEU A 46 7.92 9.08 -0.57
N GLU A 47 7.89 8.60 -1.81
CA GLU A 47 9.10 8.24 -2.55
C GLU A 47 9.99 9.46 -2.82
N LYS A 48 9.39 10.59 -3.21
CA LYS A 48 10.13 11.85 -3.38
C LYS A 48 10.74 12.33 -2.06
N GLU A 49 9.99 12.25 -0.96
CA GLU A 49 10.48 12.63 0.37
C GLU A 49 11.61 11.70 0.83
N ARG A 50 11.44 10.38 0.69
CA ARG A 50 12.48 9.38 0.97
C ARG A 50 13.77 9.70 0.21
N ASP A 51 13.67 9.92 -1.10
CA ASP A 51 14.83 10.18 -1.96
C ASP A 51 15.48 11.53 -1.62
N PHE A 52 14.67 12.54 -1.27
CA PHE A 52 15.15 13.84 -0.82
C PHE A 52 15.95 13.75 0.48
N TYR A 53 15.45 13.02 1.48
CA TYR A 53 16.16 12.83 2.74
C TYR A 53 17.40 11.95 2.57
N PHE A 54 17.29 10.86 1.81
CA PHE A 54 18.44 9.99 1.51
C PHE A 54 19.56 10.74 0.81
N GLY A 55 19.24 11.55 -0.21
CA GLY A 55 20.23 12.39 -0.90
C GLY A 55 20.93 13.38 0.03
N LYS A 56 20.23 13.94 1.02
CA LYS A 56 20.86 14.79 2.05
C LYS A 56 21.81 14.01 2.94
N LEU A 57 21.39 12.85 3.44
CA LEU A 57 22.23 11.99 4.28
C LEU A 57 23.50 11.56 3.53
N ARG A 58 23.36 11.18 2.25
CA ARG A 58 24.50 10.83 1.40
C ARG A 58 25.46 12.01 1.19
N ASN A 59 24.95 13.21 0.96
CA ASN A 59 25.81 14.40 0.85
C ASN A 59 26.56 14.69 2.15
N ILE A 60 25.91 14.51 3.31
CA ILE A 60 26.55 14.68 4.63
C ILE A 60 27.63 13.61 4.84
N GLU A 61 27.35 12.35 4.47
CA GLU A 61 28.31 11.25 4.55
C GLU A 61 29.57 11.54 3.71
N LEU A 62 29.40 12.04 2.48
CA LEU A 62 30.54 12.44 1.63
C LEU A 62 31.40 13.53 2.29
N ILE A 63 30.77 14.54 2.91
CA ILE A 63 31.49 15.57 3.67
C ILE A 63 32.28 14.94 4.82
N CYS A 64 31.70 13.97 5.54
CA CYS A 64 32.40 13.29 6.63
C CYS A 64 33.62 12.51 6.11
N GLN A 65 33.48 11.78 5.00
CA GLN A 65 34.56 10.99 4.37
C GLN A 65 35.71 11.87 3.87
N GLU A 66 35.41 13.03 3.28
CA GLU A 66 36.43 14.00 2.83
C GLU A 66 37.28 14.56 3.98
N ASN A 67 36.74 14.55 5.21
CA ASN A 67 37.36 15.13 6.40
C ASN A 67 37.82 14.08 7.43
N GLU A 68 37.80 12.78 7.11
CA GLU A 68 38.12 11.68 8.05
C GLU A 68 39.55 11.76 8.65
N GLY A 69 40.48 12.40 7.94
CA GLY A 69 41.86 12.60 8.41
C GLY A 69 42.02 13.71 9.46
N GLU A 70 41.02 14.56 9.64
CA GLU A 70 41.00 15.60 10.67
C GLU A 70 40.22 15.03 11.86
N SER A 71 40.88 14.75 12.98
CA SER A 71 40.22 14.20 14.17
C SER A 71 39.20 15.21 14.72
N GLU A 72 37.96 15.11 14.24
CA GLU A 72 36.87 16.04 14.48
C GLU A 72 35.73 15.29 15.22
N PRO A 73 35.58 15.50 16.55
CA PRO A 73 34.61 14.76 17.37
C PRO A 73 33.13 15.04 17.04
N VAL A 74 32.81 16.05 16.22
CA VAL A 74 31.44 16.32 15.77
C VAL A 74 31.10 15.43 14.58
N LEU A 75 32.00 15.31 13.60
CA LEU A 75 31.88 14.43 12.44
C LEU A 75 31.74 12.98 12.88
N GLN A 76 32.48 12.53 13.90
CA GLN A 76 32.33 11.18 14.44
C GLN A 76 30.90 10.92 14.95
N ARG A 77 30.30 11.88 15.65
CA ARG A 77 28.90 11.77 16.13
C ARG A 77 27.89 11.83 14.99
N ILE A 78 28.18 12.56 13.92
CA ILE A 78 27.33 12.58 12.72
C ILE A 78 27.39 11.22 12.01
N VAL A 79 28.58 10.64 11.87
CA VAL A 79 28.79 9.29 11.32
C VAL A 79 28.02 8.23 12.13
N GLU A 80 28.06 8.30 13.45
CA GLU A 80 27.27 7.41 14.32
C GLU A 80 25.76 7.51 14.05
N ILE A 81 25.24 8.72 13.80
CA ILE A 81 23.83 8.92 13.43
C ILE A 81 23.54 8.34 12.04
N LEU A 82 24.43 8.52 11.07
CA LEU A 82 24.24 8.04 9.69
C LEU A 82 24.20 6.51 9.59
N TYR A 83 24.96 5.81 10.44
CA TYR A 83 25.00 4.34 10.48
C TYR A 83 24.13 3.74 11.58
N ALA A 84 23.38 4.55 12.33
CA ALA A 84 22.42 4.05 13.30
C ALA A 84 21.34 3.22 12.58
N THR A 85 21.02 2.07 13.17
CA THR A 85 19.94 1.21 12.71
C THR A 85 18.76 1.33 13.67
N ASP A 86 17.54 1.30 13.15
CA ASP A 86 16.35 1.17 13.99
C ASP A 86 16.39 -0.18 14.74
N GLU A 87 15.83 -0.24 15.95
CA GLU A 87 15.76 -1.47 16.75
C GLU A 87 15.06 -2.59 15.93
N GLY A 88 15.86 -3.48 15.34
CA GLY A 88 15.39 -4.58 14.48
C GLY A 88 15.86 -4.54 13.02
N PHE A 89 16.58 -3.50 12.59
CA PHE A 89 17.16 -3.42 11.24
C PHE A 89 18.64 -3.83 11.27
N VAL A 90 18.94 -5.11 11.10
CA VAL A 90 20.33 -5.57 10.96
C VAL A 90 20.75 -5.33 9.52
N ILE A 91 21.73 -4.45 9.28
CA ILE A 91 22.42 -4.39 7.99
C ILE A 91 23.16 -5.72 7.87
N PRO A 92 22.83 -6.60 6.90
CA PRO A 92 23.66 -7.76 6.63
C PRO A 92 25.04 -7.22 6.27
N ASP A 93 26.08 -7.64 7.01
CA ASP A 93 27.46 -7.22 6.79
C ASP A 93 27.77 -7.10 5.29
N GLU A 94 28.44 -6.00 4.91
CA GLU A 94 28.99 -5.78 3.57
C GLU A 94 29.93 -6.95 3.20
N GLY A 95 29.36 -8.06 2.71
CA GLY A 95 30.12 -9.30 2.48
C GLY A 95 29.31 -10.59 2.49
N ALA A 96 28.06 -10.60 2.96
CA ALA A 96 27.21 -11.79 2.79
C ALA A 96 26.76 -11.91 1.31
N PRO A 97 27.08 -13.00 0.61
CA PRO A 97 26.53 -13.23 -0.73
C PRO A 97 25.00 -13.22 -0.64
N PRO A 98 24.29 -12.67 -1.64
CA PRO A 98 22.83 -12.64 -1.62
C PRO A 98 22.33 -14.07 -1.42
N GLU A 99 21.58 -14.31 -0.34
CA GLU A 99 20.88 -15.57 -0.15
C GLU A 99 19.95 -15.72 -1.35
N GLU A 100 20.27 -16.69 -2.22
CA GLU A 100 19.43 -17.07 -3.35
C GLU A 100 18.06 -17.43 -2.78
N GLN A 101 17.06 -16.57 -3.02
CA GLN A 101 15.69 -16.88 -2.69
C GLN A 101 15.28 -18.08 -3.55
N GLU A 102 15.25 -19.27 -2.95
CA GLU A 102 14.63 -20.45 -3.57
C GLU A 102 13.15 -20.13 -3.83
N GLU A 103 12.85 -19.87 -5.09
CA GLU A 103 11.50 -19.72 -5.64
C GLU A 103 10.73 -21.05 -5.42
N TYR A 104 9.67 -20.99 -4.61
CA TYR A 104 8.67 -22.06 -4.47
C TYR A 104 7.40 -21.74 -5.25
#